data_AF-A0A0L0F1Y2-F1
#
_entry.id   AF-A0A0L0F1Y2-F1
#
_cell.length_a   1.000
_cell.length_b   1.000
_cell.length_c   1.000
_cell.angle_alpha   90.00
_cell.angle_beta   90.00
_cell.angle_gamma   90.00
#
_symmetry.space_group_name_H-M   'P 1'
#
loop_
_entity.id
_entity.type
_entity.pdbx_description
1 polymer ?
#
loop_
_entity_poly.entity_id
_entity_poly.type
_entity_poly.pdbx_seq_one_letter_code
_entity_poly.pdbx_strand_id
1 'polypeptide(L)'
;EITEWRNILQAREDAKEVSIAQNGNHVPDKLMNPVHLLQKVNTALADDSYIVVDGGDFVGTAAYTLRPKGPARWLDPGAFGMP
;
A
#
# COMPACT_ATOMS: atom_id res chain seq x y z
N GLU A 1 13.08 -26.84 -2.53
CA GLU A 1 12.54 -26.10 -3.71
C GLU A 1 11.45 -25.08 -3.34
N ILE A 2 10.26 -25.45 -2.85
CA ILE A 2 9.20 -24.45 -2.51
C ILE A 2 9.59 -23.54 -1.31
N THR A 3 10.18 -24.10 -0.26
CA THR A 3 10.54 -23.33 0.95
C THR A 3 11.59 -22.26 0.65
N GLU A 4 12.58 -22.58 -0.17
CA GLU A 4 13.63 -21.64 -0.57
C GLU A 4 13.06 -20.49 -1.40
N TRP A 5 12.19 -20.80 -2.37
CA TRP A 5 11.49 -19.77 -3.14
C TRP A 5 10.62 -18.87 -2.25
N ARG A 6 9.90 -19.44 -1.29
CA ARG A 6 9.12 -18.66 -0.31
C ARG A 6 10.00 -17.74 0.52
N ASN A 7 11.16 -18.21 0.98
CA ASN A 7 12.10 -17.41 1.74
C ASN A 7 12.64 -16.23 0.91
N ILE A 8 12.92 -16.45 -0.37
CA ILE A 8 13.34 -15.38 -1.30
C ILE A 8 12.23 -14.33 -1.44
N LEU A 9 10.97 -14.77 -1.62
CA LEU A 9 9.84 -13.85 -1.73
C LEU A 9 9.63 -13.06 -0.44
N GLN A 10 9.68 -13.71 0.72
CA GLN A 10 9.52 -13.04 2.01
C GLN A 10 10.62 -11.99 2.22
N ALA A 11 11.89 -12.33 1.96
CA ALA A 11 12.99 -11.40 2.10
C ALA A 11 12.85 -10.17 1.18
N ARG A 12 12.30 -10.36 -0.03
CA ARG A 12 12.02 -9.26 -0.96
C ARG A 12 10.86 -8.39 -0.48
N GLU A 13 9.81 -9.00 0.07
CA GLU A 13 8.69 -8.28 0.66
C GLU A 13 9.16 -7.44 1.85
N ASP A 14 9.91 -8.03 2.78
CA ASP A 14 10.44 -7.34 3.95
C ASP A 14 11.33 -6.15 3.54
N ALA A 15 12.21 -6.33 2.54
CA ALA A 15 13.03 -5.25 2.01
C ALA A 15 12.18 -4.14 1.35
N LYS A 16 11.08 -4.50 0.68
CA LYS A 16 10.16 -3.54 0.09
C LYS A 16 9.41 -2.75 1.16
N GLU A 17 8.95 -3.40 2.22
CA GLU A 17 8.30 -2.76 3.37
C GLU A 17 9.22 -1.74 4.05
N VAL A 18 10.50 -2.09 4.25
CA VAL A 18 11.51 -1.15 4.77
C VAL A 18 11.66 0.07 3.85
N SER A 19 11.72 -0.14 2.54
CA SER A 19 11.81 0.95 1.55
C SER A 19 10.57 1.85 1.56
N ILE A 20 9.37 1.28 1.69
CA ILE A 20 8.11 2.04 1.80
C ILE A 20 8.09 2.85 3.09
N ALA A 21 8.49 2.24 4.22
CA ALA A 21 8.62 2.92 5.51
C ALA A 21 9.57 4.12 5.45
N GLN A 22 10.75 3.93 4.85
CA GLN A 22 11.72 5.01 4.65
C GLN A 22 11.19 6.12 3.75
N ASN A 23 10.53 5.78 2.64
CA ASN A 23 9.89 6.77 1.77
C ASN A 23 8.85 7.61 2.51
N GLY A 24 8.02 6.98 3.36
CA GLY A 24 7.02 7.69 4.17
C GLY A 24 7.60 8.64 5.23
N ASN A 25 8.89 8.51 5.58
CA ASN A 25 9.56 9.42 6.50
C ASN A 25 10.12 10.68 5.81
N HIS A 26 10.15 10.72 4.48
CA HIS A 26 10.55 11.92 3.76
C HIS A 26 9.50 13.02 3.96
N VAL A 27 9.91 14.14 4.55
CA VAL A 27 9.08 15.33 4.79
C VAL A 27 9.34 16.34 3.67
N PRO A 28 8.36 16.60 2.77
CA PRO A 28 8.51 17.60 1.72
C PRO A 28 8.34 19.02 2.28
N ASP A 29 8.95 20.02 1.64
CA ASP A 29 8.92 21.42 2.10
C ASP A 29 7.53 22.08 2.04
N LYS A 30 6.64 21.61 1.16
CA LYS A 30 5.36 22.28 0.85
C LYS A 30 4.13 21.37 0.87
N LEU A 31 4.29 20.11 0.46
CA LEU A 31 3.19 19.17 0.28
C LEU A 31 3.30 18.00 1.24
N MET A 32 2.23 17.22 1.34
CA MET A 32 2.24 15.98 2.09
C MET A 32 2.81 14.85 1.25
N ASN A 33 3.65 14.01 1.87
CA ASN A 33 4.08 12.77 1.25
C ASN A 33 2.89 11.78 1.21
N PRO A 34 2.48 11.30 0.03
CA PRO A 34 1.32 10.41 -0.09
C PRO A 34 1.54 9.06 0.61
N VAL A 35 2.79 8.55 0.64
CA VAL A 35 3.12 7.32 1.37
C VAL A 35 2.96 7.53 2.87
N HIS A 36 3.36 8.69 3.39
CA HIS A 36 3.14 9.04 4.81
C HIS A 36 1.67 9.04 5.17
N LEU A 37 0.83 9.70 4.36
CA LEU A 37 -0.61 9.74 4.55
C LEU A 37 -1.20 8.32 4.58
N LEU A 38 -0.88 7.51 3.58
CA LEU A 38 -1.41 6.16 3.43
C LEU A 38 -0.93 5.22 4.55
N GLN A 39 0.28 5.41 5.10
CA GLN A 39 0.72 4.71 6.31
C GLN A 39 -0.14 5.06 7.53
N LYS A 40 -0.48 6.35 7.70
CA LYS A 40 -1.40 6.76 8.78
C LYS A 40 -2.79 6.18 8.60
N VAL A 41 -3.30 6.14 7.37
CA VAL A 41 -4.56 5.47 7.04
C VAL A 41 -4.48 3.98 7.37
N ASN A 42 -3.41 3.29 6.95
CA ASN A 42 -3.22 1.86 7.19
C ASN A 42 -3.26 1.50 8.69
N THR A 43 -2.63 2.33 9.54
CA THR A 43 -2.67 2.17 11.00
C THR A 43 -4.07 2.39 11.58
N ALA A 44 -4.90 3.21 10.94
CA ALA A 44 -6.25 3.53 11.38
C ALA A 44 -7.32 2.53 10.89
N LEU A 45 -6.97 1.60 9.98
CA LEU A 45 -7.92 0.62 9.45
C LEU A 45 -8.39 -0.35 10.54
N ALA A 46 -9.70 -0.33 10.81
CA ALA A 46 -10.37 -1.37 11.59
C ALA A 46 -10.51 -2.67 10.78
N ASP A 47 -10.69 -3.80 11.47
CA ASP A 47 -10.78 -5.14 10.86
C ASP A 47 -11.96 -5.29 9.88
N ASP A 48 -13.02 -4.51 10.07
CA ASP A 48 -14.23 -4.47 9.24
C ASP A 48 -14.22 -3.35 8.20
N SER A 49 -13.10 -2.66 8.00
CA SER A 49 -12.99 -1.58 7.02
C SER A 49 -13.10 -2.06 5.58
N TYR A 50 -13.67 -1.22 4.72
CA TYR A 50 -13.60 -1.33 3.27
C TYR A 50 -12.78 -0.17 2.71
N ILE A 51 -11.87 -0.48 1.79
CA ILE A 51 -11.07 0.51 1.08
C ILE A 51 -11.69 0.70 -0.29
N VAL A 52 -12.12 1.94 -0.58
CA VAL A 52 -12.59 2.36 -1.90
C VAL A 52 -11.65 3.44 -2.39
N VAL A 53 -11.07 3.25 -3.57
CA VAL A 53 -10.06 4.14 -4.14
C VAL A 53 -10.46 4.54 -5.55
N ASP A 54 -10.26 5.82 -5.83
CA ASP A 54 -10.39 6.37 -7.18
C ASP A 54 -9.12 6.11 -7.99
N GLY A 55 -9.21 6.17 -9.31
CA GLY A 55 -8.14 5.83 -10.23
C GLY A 55 -6.90 6.76 -10.19
N GLY A 56 -6.00 6.55 -11.16
CA GLY A 56 -4.76 7.33 -11.30
C GLY A 56 -3.64 6.90 -10.35
N ASP A 57 -2.56 7.70 -10.29
CA ASP A 57 -1.33 7.33 -9.59
C ASP A 57 -1.51 7.15 -8.07
N PHE A 58 -2.57 7.74 -7.51
CA PHE A 58 -2.90 7.60 -6.10
C PHE A 58 -3.32 6.17 -5.75
N VAL A 59 -4.07 5.48 -6.62
CA VAL A 59 -4.42 4.06 -6.41
C VAL A 59 -3.19 3.17 -6.43
N GLY A 60 -2.22 3.47 -7.30
CA GLY A 60 -0.96 2.73 -7.38
C GLY A 60 -0.17 2.86 -6.08
N THR A 61 -0.13 4.06 -5.50
CA THR A 61 0.51 4.31 -4.20
C THR A 61 -0.21 3.60 -3.06
N ALA A 62 -1.55 3.65 -3.06
CA ALA A 62 -2.37 2.96 -2.07
C ALA A 62 -2.21 1.43 -2.14
N ALA A 63 -2.11 0.85 -3.33
CA ALA A 63 -2.05 -0.59 -3.55
C ALA A 63 -0.84 -1.26 -2.88
N TYR A 64 0.31 -0.59 -2.83
CA TYR A 64 1.49 -1.13 -2.13
C TYR A 64 1.62 -0.67 -0.68
N THR A 65 0.84 0.33 -0.22
CA THR A 65 0.95 0.88 1.14
C THR A 65 -0.15 0.39 2.10
N LEU A 66 -1.37 0.19 1.61
CA LEU A 66 -2.50 -0.27 2.42
C LEU A 66 -2.52 -1.80 2.52
N ARG A 67 -3.02 -2.33 3.64
CA ARG A 67 -3.21 -3.76 3.89
C ARG A 67 -4.67 -4.03 4.26
N PRO A 68 -5.55 -4.34 3.28
CA PRO A 68 -6.94 -4.71 3.56
C PRO A 68 -7.00 -5.88 4.55
N LYS A 69 -7.91 -5.82 5.53
CA LYS A 69 -7.99 -6.78 6.64
C LYS A 69 -8.74 -8.08 6.31
N GLY A 70 -9.09 -8.29 5.03
CA GLY A 70 -9.78 -9.50 4.59
C GLY A 70 -10.09 -9.51 3.09
N PRO A 71 -10.63 -10.64 2.58
CA PRO A 71 -11.06 -10.75 1.19
C PRO A 71 -12.20 -9.77 0.89
N ALA A 72 -12.27 -9.29 -0.36
CA ALA A 72 -13.29 -8.34 -0.84
C ALA A 72 -13.37 -7.02 -0.03
N ARG A 73 -12.25 -6.60 0.60
CA ARG A 73 -12.13 -5.32 1.33
C ARG A 73 -11.44 -4.21 0.53
N TRP A 74 -11.16 -4.43 -0.74
CA TRP A 74 -10.53 -3.48 -1.65
C TRP A 74 -11.39 -3.35 -2.91
N LEU A 75 -11.77 -2.11 -3.23
CA LEU A 75 -12.62 -1.76 -4.36
C LEU A 75 -11.94 -0.63 -5.15
N ASP A 76 -11.49 -0.96 -6.36
CA ASP A 76 -10.90 -0.02 -7.30
C ASP A 76 -11.48 -0.24 -8.71
N PRO A 77 -11.47 0.79 -9.58
CA PRO A 77 -11.99 0.68 -10.94
C PRO A 77 -11.15 -0.20 -11.88
N GLY A 78 -10.00 -0.71 -11.41
CA GLY A 78 -9.11 -1.57 -12.17
C GLY A 78 -8.53 -0.88 -13.39
N ALA A 79 -8.31 -1.64 -14.45
CA ALA A 79 -7.74 -1.16 -15.71
C ALA A 79 -8.61 -0.09 -16.42
N PHE A 80 -9.88 0.04 -16.05
CA PHE A 80 -10.82 0.99 -16.68
C PHE A 80 -10.95 2.32 -15.92
N GLY A 81 -10.22 2.49 -14.82
CA GLY A 81 -10.25 3.70 -13.99
C GLY A 81 -9.24 4.79 -14.37
N MET A 82 -8.54 4.64 -15.48
CA MET A 82 -7.65 5.69 -16.00
C MET A 82 -8.50 6.78 -16.70
N PRO A 83 -8.09 8.06 -16.69
CA PRO A 83 -8.80 9.13 -17.41
C PRO A 83 -8.90 8.87 -18.92
#